data_AF-A0A9E4Z5I4-F1
#
_entry.id   AF-A0A9E4Z5I4-F1
#
_cell.length_a   1.000
_cell.length_b   1.000
_cell.length_c   1.000
_cell.angle_alpha   90.00
_cell.angle_beta   90.00
_cell.angle_gamma   90.00
#
_symmetry.space_group_name_H-M   'P 1'
#
loop_
_entity.id
_entity.type
_entity.pdbx_description
1 polymer ?
#
loop_
_entity_poly.entity_id
_entity_poly.type
_entity_poly.pdbx_seq_one_letter_code
_entity_poly.pdbx_strand_id
1 'polypeptide(L)'
;ALIGVPPTGIFIAKLYIFTAAVDSGLIWLAVLGVINSAVSAYYYVKIIRVMFNQPATSEEKITASPAPWLALGLAGAAMVFMGIAPGFVMEAAQEAVKALAV
;
A
#
# COMPACT_ATOMS: atom_id res chain seq x y z
N ALA A 1 -4.15 -2.61 1.34
CA ALA A 1 -2.77 -2.21 0.94
C ALA A 1 -2.76 -1.06 -0.06
N LEU A 2 -3.33 -1.23 -1.27
CA LEU A 2 -3.12 -0.30 -2.40
C LEU A 2 -3.62 1.14 -2.20
N ILE A 3 -4.73 1.35 -1.49
CA ILE A 3 -5.21 2.69 -1.10
C ILE A 3 -4.14 3.43 -0.26
N GLY A 4 -3.36 2.69 0.53
CA GLY A 4 -2.45 3.24 1.54
C GLY A 4 -3.18 3.65 2.80
N VAL A 5 -3.95 2.74 3.40
CA VAL A 5 -4.62 2.95 4.70
C VAL A 5 -3.71 2.45 5.83
N PRO A 6 -3.61 3.12 6.98
CA PRO A 6 -2.92 2.57 8.15
C PRO A 6 -3.53 1.22 8.57
N PRO A 7 -2.73 0.23 9.02
CA PRO A 7 -1.28 0.21 9.22
C PRO A 7 -0.50 -0.45 8.06
N THR A 8 -0.80 -0.12 6.79
CA THR A 8 -0.12 -0.78 5.65
C THR A 8 1.20 -0.10 5.26
N GLY A 9 2.19 -0.86 4.78
CA GLY A 9 3.49 -0.32 4.34
C GLY A 9 3.40 0.76 3.26
N ILE A 10 2.40 0.69 2.36
CA ILE A 10 2.16 1.73 1.34
C ILE A 10 1.76 3.07 1.98
N PHE A 11 1.05 3.06 3.11
CA PHE A 11 0.73 4.30 3.83
C PHE A 11 2.02 4.99 4.31
N ILE A 12 2.92 4.21 4.92
CA ILE A 12 4.22 4.71 5.38
C ILE A 12 5.03 5.26 4.20
N ALA A 13 5.15 4.50 3.10
CA ALA A 13 5.88 4.94 1.92
C ALA A 13 5.35 6.27 1.37
N LYS A 14 4.03 6.43 1.25
CA LYS A 14 3.42 7.70 0.81
C LYS A 14 3.72 8.85 1.77
N LEU A 15 3.64 8.60 3.08
CA LEU A 15 3.94 9.62 4.09
C LEU A 15 5.38 10.13 3.93
N TYR A 16 6.35 9.24 3.81
CA TYR A 16 7.76 9.61 3.57
C TYR A 16 7.95 10.41 2.29
N ILE A 17 7.33 9.99 1.18
CA ILE A 17 7.44 10.70 -0.10
C ILE A 17 6.82 12.11 -0.01
N PHE A 18 5.66 12.24 0.64
CA PHE A 18 5.00 13.54 0.79
C PHE A 18 5.77 14.46 1.73
N THR A 19 6.28 13.95 2.84
CA THR A 19 7.16 14.71 3.75
C THR A 19 8.40 15.19 3.00
N ALA A 20 9.09 14.32 2.28
CA ALA A 20 10.27 14.69 1.50
C ALA A 20 9.97 15.76 0.43
N ALA A 21 8.81 15.67 -0.24
CA ALA A 21 8.38 16.66 -1.22
C ALA A 21 8.12 18.03 -0.56
N VAL A 22 7.47 18.06 0.60
CA VAL A 22 7.23 19.30 1.35
C VAL A 22 8.53 19.91 1.85
N ASP A 23 9.42 19.09 2.44
CA ASP A 23 10.72 19.54 2.94
C ASP A 23 11.62 20.08 1.82
N SER A 24 11.45 19.59 0.59
CA SER A 24 12.16 20.07 -0.61
C SER A 24 11.49 21.29 -1.27
N GLY A 25 10.45 21.87 -0.67
CA GLY A 25 9.69 23.00 -1.24
C GLY A 25 8.76 22.64 -2.42
N LEU A 26 8.61 21.35 -2.72
CA LEU A 26 7.79 20.81 -3.82
C LEU A 26 6.34 20.55 -3.38
N ILE A 27 5.75 21.49 -2.64
CA ILE A 27 4.42 21.33 -2.03
C ILE A 27 3.34 21.00 -3.08
N TRP A 28 3.44 21.56 -4.28
CA TRP A 28 2.47 21.29 -5.35
C TRP A 28 2.46 19.80 -5.76
N LEU A 29 3.62 19.11 -5.75
CA LEU A 29 3.71 17.67 -6.01
C LEU A 29 3.07 16.86 -4.88
N ALA A 30 3.28 17.27 -3.63
CA ALA A 30 2.63 16.64 -2.48
C ALA A 30 1.11 16.74 -2.59
N VAL A 31 0.58 17.92 -2.96
CA VAL A 31 -0.86 18.14 -3.17
C VAL A 31 -1.40 17.24 -4.30
N LEU A 32 -0.73 17.19 -5.45
CA LEU A 32 -1.13 16.30 -6.54
C LEU A 32 -1.11 14.82 -6.11
N GLY A 33 -0.10 14.40 -5.34
CA GLY A 33 0.01 13.05 -4.80
C GLY A 33 -1.12 12.68 -3.84
N VAL A 34 -1.55 13.63 -3.00
CA VAL A 34 -2.69 13.47 -2.09
C VAL A 34 -4.01 13.38 -2.87
N ILE A 35 -4.22 14.25 -3.86
CA ILE A 35 -5.41 14.20 -4.73
C ILE A 35 -5.47 12.86 -5.46
N ASN A 36 -4.36 12.41 -6.05
CA ASN A 36 -4.30 11.12 -6.73
C ASN A 36 -4.58 9.96 -5.77
N SER A 37 -4.13 10.07 -4.51
CA SER A 37 -4.45 9.07 -3.47
C SER A 37 -5.94 9.07 -3.10
N ALA A 38 -6.61 10.23 -3.07
CA ALA A 38 -8.04 10.34 -2.82
C ALA A 38 -8.87 9.76 -3.98
N VAL A 39 -8.51 10.08 -5.23
CA VAL A 39 -9.09 9.45 -6.44
C VAL A 39 -8.89 7.93 -6.38
N SER A 40 -7.72 7.49 -5.91
CA SER A 40 -7.42 6.09 -5.71
C SER A 40 -8.31 5.40 -4.69
N ALA A 41 -8.50 6.04 -3.54
CA ALA A 41 -9.40 5.55 -2.51
C ALA A 41 -10.82 5.35 -3.06
N TYR A 42 -11.33 6.28 -3.87
CA TYR A 42 -12.68 6.17 -4.44
C TYR A 42 -12.86 4.89 -5.27
N TYR A 43 -11.97 4.63 -6.24
CA TYR A 43 -12.15 3.46 -7.10
C TYR A 43 -11.92 2.14 -6.36
N TYR A 44 -11.00 2.08 -5.39
CA TYR A 44 -10.80 0.86 -4.60
C TYR A 44 -11.95 0.59 -3.63
N VAL A 45 -12.47 1.61 -2.96
CA VAL A 45 -13.64 1.47 -2.08
C VAL A 45 -14.86 1.03 -2.87
N LYS A 46 -15.02 1.49 -4.11
CA LYS A 46 -16.08 1.01 -5.01
C LYS A 46 -16.02 -0.50 -5.20
N ILE A 47 -14.83 -1.07 -5.43
CA ILE A 47 -14.64 -2.53 -5.56
C ILE A 47 -14.92 -3.25 -4.24
N ILE A 48 -14.41 -2.74 -3.12
CA ILE A 48 -14.67 -3.31 -1.78
C ILE A 48 -16.18 -3.35 -1.52
N ARG A 49 -16.91 -2.29 -1.85
CA ARG A 49 -18.36 -2.24 -1.72
C ARG A 49 -19.06 -3.30 -2.56
N VAL A 50 -18.61 -3.54 -3.80
CA VAL A 50 -19.14 -4.62 -4.63
C VAL A 50 -18.90 -5.98 -3.98
N MET A 51 -17.69 -6.21 -3.47
CA MET A 51 -17.32 -7.49 -2.85
C MET A 51 -18.13 -7.84 -1.60
N PHE A 52 -18.45 -6.85 -0.76
CA PHE A 52 -19.09 -7.10 0.54
C PHE A 52 -20.60 -6.81 0.56
N ASN A 53 -21.13 -5.97 -0.33
CA ASN A 53 -22.52 -5.50 -0.26
C ASN A 53 -23.40 -5.98 -1.43
N GLN A 54 -22.88 -6.77 -2.37
CA GLN A 54 -23.67 -7.37 -3.44
C GLN A 54 -23.88 -8.86 -3.20
N PRO A 55 -25.04 -9.41 -3.60
CA PRO A 55 -25.27 -10.85 -3.51
C PRO A 55 -24.29 -11.60 -4.43
N ALA A 56 -23.83 -12.77 -3.97
CA ALA A 56 -22.98 -13.62 -4.77
C ALA A 56 -23.72 -14.09 -6.04
N THR A 57 -23.05 -14.06 -7.17
CA THR A 57 -23.61 -14.54 -8.45
C THR A 57 -23.66 -16.07 -8.53
N SER A 58 -22.86 -16.75 -7.71
CA SER A 58 -22.80 -18.21 -7.60
C SER A 58 -22.44 -18.61 -6.17
N GLU A 59 -23.01 -19.70 -5.68
CA GLU A 59 -22.64 -20.32 -4.39
C GLU A 59 -21.54 -21.40 -4.55
N GLU A 60 -20.97 -21.54 -5.74
CA GLU A 60 -19.91 -22.49 -6.00
C GLU A 60 -18.69 -22.19 -5.12
N LYS A 61 -18.22 -23.22 -4.41
CA LYS A 61 -17.10 -23.07 -3.49
C LYS A 61 -15.82 -22.80 -4.26
N ILE A 62 -15.05 -21.82 -3.81
CA ILE A 62 -13.71 -21.54 -4.35
C ILE A 62 -12.82 -22.75 -4.04
N THR A 63 -12.53 -23.55 -5.07
CA THR A 63 -11.61 -24.68 -5.01
C THR A 63 -10.23 -24.24 -5.47
N ALA A 64 -9.48 -23.59 -4.58
CA ALA A 64 -8.08 -23.27 -4.82
C ALA A 64 -7.18 -24.24 -4.05
N SER A 65 -6.00 -24.52 -4.61
CA SER A 65 -4.95 -25.24 -3.86
C SER A 65 -4.50 -24.41 -2.65
N PRO A 66 -3.81 -25.00 -1.66
CA PRO A 66 -3.36 -24.26 -0.48
C PRO A 66 -2.35 -23.13 -0.78
N ALA A 67 -1.64 -23.20 -1.90
CA ALA A 67 -0.54 -22.30 -2.22
C ALA A 67 -0.98 -20.82 -2.41
N PRO A 68 -2.02 -20.49 -3.21
CA PRO A 68 -2.55 -19.13 -3.30
C PRO A 68 -2.98 -18.54 -1.95
N TRP A 69 -3.59 -19.33 -1.08
CA TRP A 69 -4.01 -18.88 0.25
C TRP A 69 -2.82 -18.52 1.13
N LEU A 70 -1.78 -19.36 1.13
CA LEU A 70 -0.52 -19.07 1.82
C LEU A 70 0.15 -17.81 1.26
N ALA A 71 0.21 -17.66 -0.07
CA ALA A 71 0.79 -16.48 -0.70
C ALA A 71 0.03 -15.20 -0.31
N LEU A 72 -1.31 -15.22 -0.31
CA LEU A 72 -2.13 -14.09 0.12
C LEU A 72 -1.92 -13.76 1.60
N GLY A 73 -1.88 -14.77 2.46
CA GLY A 73 -1.63 -14.62 3.89
C GLY A 73 -0.26 -13.99 4.16
N LEU A 74 0.79 -14.52 3.53
CA LEU A 74 2.16 -14.02 3.67
C LEU A 74 2.30 -12.59 3.14
N ALA A 75 1.76 -12.30 1.95
CA ALA A 75 1.81 -10.95 1.37
C ALA A 75 1.03 -9.94 2.23
N GLY A 76 -0.14 -10.33 2.74
CA GLY A 76 -0.94 -9.50 3.64
C GLY A 76 -0.22 -9.22 4.95
N ALA A 77 0.37 -10.26 5.57
CA ALA A 77 1.15 -10.13 6.80
C ALA A 77 2.39 -9.25 6.60
N ALA A 78 3.14 -9.45 5.52
CA ALA A 78 4.29 -8.62 5.18
C ALA A 78 3.90 -7.15 5.01
N MET A 79 2.79 -6.87 4.33
CA MET A 79 2.28 -5.50 4.14
C MET A 79 1.92 -4.80 5.46
N VAL A 80 1.37 -5.53 6.43
CA VAL A 80 1.06 -4.99 7.76
C VAL A 80 2.34 -4.82 8.58
N PHE A 81 3.22 -5.82 8.57
CA PHE A 81 4.51 -5.78 9.25
C PHE A 81 5.35 -4.58 8.80
N MET A 82 5.45 -4.35 7.48
CA MET A 82 6.14 -3.18 6.91
C MET A 82 5.52 -1.85 7.34
N GLY A 83 4.20 -1.80 7.60
CA GLY A 83 3.56 -0.56 8.05
C GLY A 83 3.72 -0.29 9.54
N ILE A 84 3.85 -1.34 10.37
CA ILE A 84 4.06 -1.22 11.82
C ILE A 84 5.54 -0.98 12.14
N ALA A 85 6.43 -1.72 11.48
CA ALA A 85 7.87 -1.68 11.71
C ALA A 85 8.62 -1.40 10.39
N PRO A 86 8.54 -0.16 9.86
CA PRO A 86 9.15 0.17 8.56
C PRO A 86 10.69 0.27 8.59
N GLY A 87 11.31 0.30 9.78
CA GLY A 87 12.73 0.60 9.98
C GLY A 87 13.66 -0.18 9.05
N PHE A 88 13.50 -1.51 8.99
CA PHE A 88 14.36 -2.36 8.15
C PHE A 88 14.29 -2.04 6.65
N VAL A 89 13.10 -1.69 6.14
CA VAL A 89 12.93 -1.30 4.73
C VAL A 89 13.57 0.07 4.49
N MET A 90 13.41 0.99 5.43
CA MET A 90 13.97 2.35 5.33
C MET A 90 15.50 2.33 5.41
N GLU A 91 16.08 1.54 6.31
CA GLU A 91 17.53 1.33 6.42
C GLU A 91 18.09 0.75 5.12
N ALA A 92 17.48 -0.32 4.59
CA ALA A 92 17.87 -0.91 3.32
C ALA A 92 17.77 0.09 2.15
N ALA A 93 16.71 0.92 2.12
CA ALA A 93 16.56 1.96 1.11
C ALA A 93 17.66 3.03 1.21
N GLN A 94 18.02 3.45 2.43
CA GLN A 94 19.10 4.42 2.65
C GLN A 94 20.47 3.85 2.25
N GLU A 95 20.75 2.59 2.55
CA GLU A 95 21.97 1.89 2.11
C GLU A 95 22.04 1.82 0.58
N ALA A 96 20.93 1.47 -0.07
CA ALA A 96 20.86 1.43 -1.53
C ALA A 96 21.13 2.81 -2.17
N VAL A 97 20.61 3.89 -1.58
CA VAL A 97 20.87 5.26 -2.06
C VAL A 97 22.36 5.63 -1.90
N LYS A 98 22.99 5.28 -0.76
CA LYS A 98 24.43 5.53 -0.56
C LYS A 98 25.30 4.80 -1.58
N ALA A 99 24.93 3.56 -1.93
CA ALA A 99 25.66 2.79 -2.94
C ALA A 99 25.59 3.40 -4.35
N LEU A 100 24.51 4.13 -4.66
CA LEU A 100 24.34 4.86 -5.92
C LEU A 100 25.04 6.23 -5.94
N ALA A 101 25.46 6.74 -4.78
CA ALA A 101 26.13 8.04 -4.65
C ALA A 101 27.66 7.96 -4.79
N VAL A 102 28.18 6.80 -5.22
CA VAL A 102 29.58 6.57 -5.65
C VAL A 102 29.69 6.84 -7.15
#